data_AF-A0A971XNE1-F1
#
_entry.id   AF-A0A971XNE1-F1
#
_cell.length_a   1.000
_cell.length_b   1.000
_cell.length_c   1.000
_cell.angle_alpha   90.00
_cell.angle_beta   90.00
_cell.angle_gamma   90.00
#
_symmetry.space_group_name_H-M   'P 1'
#
loop_
_entity.id
_entity.type
_entity.pdbx_description
1 polymer ?
#
loop_
_entity_poly.entity_id
_entity_poly.type
_entity_poly.pdbx_seq_one_letter_code
_entity_poly.pdbx_strand_id
1 'polypeptide(L)'
;MDSVTQAVFGAGIQGVMLGRQQGLRKALLAGAVLATLPDLDVLIDYGDPILGMINHRGFTHSVFILTAFAGILTAVMRRLWPSPDYSAARLFLTLWLVLITHPILDALTSYGTQLVWPLKPIPASWASLFIIDPFFTVPL
;
A
#
# COMPACT_ATOMS: atom_id res chain seq x y z
N MET A 1 2.56 10.25 -1.06
CA MET A 1 3.95 10.25 -0.61
C MET A 1 4.81 9.79 -1.76
N ASP A 2 6.12 10.04 -1.75
CA ASP A 2 6.99 9.59 -2.81
C ASP A 2 7.17 8.06 -2.81
N SER A 3 7.42 7.48 -3.97
CA SER A 3 7.48 6.02 -4.14
C SER A 3 8.65 5.37 -3.39
N VAL A 4 9.73 6.10 -3.09
CA VAL A 4 10.86 5.55 -2.32
C VAL A 4 10.41 5.32 -0.89
N THR A 5 9.74 6.29 -0.28
CA THR A 5 9.20 6.12 1.07
C THR A 5 8.20 4.98 1.16
N GLN A 6 7.27 4.89 0.20
CA GLN A 6 6.29 3.79 0.17
C GLN A 6 6.98 2.43 0.07
N ALA A 7 7.97 2.30 -0.83
CA ALA A 7 8.73 1.07 -1.00
C ALA A 7 9.52 0.68 0.26
N VAL A 8 10.20 1.64 0.90
CA VAL A 8 10.97 1.40 2.12
C VAL A 8 10.05 0.99 3.28
N PHE A 9 8.95 1.70 3.48
CA PHE A 9 7.99 1.39 4.55
C PHE A 9 7.34 0.02 4.35
N GLY A 10 6.90 -0.29 3.13
CA GLY A 10 6.34 -1.59 2.77
C GLY A 10 7.35 -2.74 2.95
N ALA A 11 8.61 -2.51 2.53
CA ALA A 11 9.70 -3.47 2.76
C ALA A 11 9.89 -3.74 4.25
N GLY A 12 9.91 -2.69 5.08
CA GLY A 12 10.03 -2.78 6.54
C GLY A 12 8.92 -3.65 7.15
N ILE A 13 7.66 -3.39 6.81
CA ILE A 13 6.52 -4.18 7.30
C ILE A 13 6.67 -5.66 6.92
N GLN A 14 6.88 -5.96 5.65
CA GLN A 14 7.00 -7.35 5.17
C GLN A 14 8.23 -8.05 5.80
N GLY A 15 9.35 -7.34 5.93
CA GLY A 15 10.58 -7.84 6.54
C GLY A 15 10.39 -8.20 8.02
N VAL A 16 9.75 -7.34 8.80
CA VAL A 16 9.47 -7.59 10.22
C VAL A 16 8.45 -8.73 10.39
N MET A 17 7.40 -8.73 9.57
CA MET A 17 6.30 -9.69 9.73
C MET A 17 6.61 -11.10 9.20
N LEU A 18 7.33 -11.21 8.08
CA LEU A 18 7.53 -12.49 7.38
C LEU A 18 8.98 -12.76 6.95
N GLY A 19 9.93 -11.86 7.24
CA GLY A 19 11.33 -12.01 6.81
C GLY A 19 12.04 -13.25 7.34
N ARG A 20 11.66 -13.76 8.53
CA ARG A 20 12.23 -15.01 9.07
C ARG A 20 11.74 -16.25 8.33
N GLN A 21 10.50 -16.22 7.82
CA GLN A 21 9.86 -17.36 7.14
C GLN A 21 10.14 -17.36 5.63
N GLN A 22 10.03 -16.19 4.99
CA GLN A 22 10.20 -16.06 3.53
C GLN A 22 11.66 -15.78 3.11
N GLY A 23 12.53 -15.52 4.08
CA GLY A 23 13.88 -15.02 3.89
C GLY A 23 13.90 -13.50 3.73
N LEU A 24 14.78 -12.84 4.49
CA LEU A 24 14.76 -11.38 4.66
C LEU A 24 14.77 -10.62 3.33
N ARG A 25 15.71 -10.93 2.42
CA ARG A 25 15.82 -10.23 1.13
C ARG A 25 14.55 -10.33 0.28
N LYS A 26 13.94 -11.53 0.24
CA LYS A 26 12.71 -11.76 -0.53
C LYS A 26 11.53 -11.02 0.09
N ALA A 27 11.43 -11.04 1.43
CA ALA A 27 10.41 -10.31 2.15
C ALA A 27 10.53 -8.79 1.93
N LEU A 28 11.74 -8.22 2.04
CA LEU A 28 11.95 -6.79 1.78
C LEU A 28 11.53 -6.40 0.35
N LEU A 29 11.97 -7.15 -0.66
CA LEU A 29 11.60 -6.89 -2.06
C LEU A 29 10.09 -7.05 -2.30
N ALA A 30 9.48 -8.09 -1.74
CA ALA A 30 8.04 -8.31 -1.88
C ALA A 30 7.23 -7.17 -1.25
N GLY A 31 7.63 -6.70 -0.07
CA GLY A 31 7.00 -5.56 0.60
C GLY A 31 7.14 -4.27 -0.19
N ALA A 32 8.35 -3.99 -0.71
CA ALA A 32 8.61 -2.82 -1.54
C ALA A 32 7.73 -2.80 -2.80
N VAL A 33 7.66 -3.91 -3.52
CA VAL A 33 6.84 -4.01 -4.73
C VAL A 33 5.36 -3.90 -4.38
N LEU A 34 4.91 -4.60 -3.34
CA LEU A 34 3.51 -4.60 -2.94
C LEU A 34 3.02 -3.20 -2.54
N ALA A 35 3.87 -2.42 -1.86
CA ALA A 35 3.55 -1.03 -1.53
C ALA A 35 3.35 -0.14 -2.75
N THR A 36 3.93 -0.46 -3.92
CA THR A 36 3.71 0.35 -5.13
C THR A 36 2.36 0.10 -5.82
N LEU A 37 1.63 -0.97 -5.45
CA LEU A 37 0.42 -1.36 -6.15
C LEU A 37 -0.70 -0.31 -6.18
N PRO A 38 -1.01 0.41 -5.09
CA PRO A 38 -2.09 1.42 -5.13
C PRO A 38 -1.84 2.52 -6.18
N ASP A 39 -0.58 2.94 -6.33
CA ASP A 39 -0.16 3.96 -7.29
C ASP A 39 -0.10 3.47 -8.75
N LEU A 40 -0.27 2.16 -9.01
CA LEU A 40 -0.37 1.68 -10.40
C LEU A 40 -1.65 2.15 -11.11
N ASP A 41 -2.53 2.86 -10.39
CA ASP A 41 -3.67 3.56 -10.97
C ASP A 41 -3.27 4.65 -11.98
N VAL A 42 -2.02 5.12 -11.96
CA VAL A 42 -1.46 6.02 -12.99
C VAL A 42 -1.43 5.39 -14.39
N LEU A 43 -1.53 4.06 -14.47
CA LEU A 43 -1.62 3.32 -15.73
C LEU A 43 -3.05 3.24 -16.28
N ILE A 44 -4.05 3.65 -15.50
CA ILE A 44 -5.44 3.69 -15.93
C ILE A 44 -5.65 4.96 -16.75
N ASP A 45 -6.04 4.80 -18.01
CA ASP A 45 -6.41 5.92 -18.86
C ASP A 45 -7.84 6.38 -18.55
N TYR A 46 -7.95 7.59 -18.00
CA TYR A 46 -9.23 8.23 -17.70
C TYR A 46 -9.72 9.15 -18.84
N GLY A 47 -9.01 9.19 -19.97
CA GLY A 47 -9.35 9.98 -21.15
C GLY A 47 -8.80 11.41 -21.15
N ASP A 48 -8.53 12.00 -19.99
CA ASP A 48 -7.81 13.26 -19.88
C ASP A 48 -6.99 13.39 -18.57
N PRO A 49 -5.95 14.27 -18.55
CA PRO A 49 -5.07 14.41 -17.39
C PRO A 49 -5.74 14.96 -16.12
N ILE A 50 -6.81 15.74 -16.25
CA ILE A 50 -7.53 16.32 -15.11
C ILE A 50 -8.33 15.20 -14.43
N LEU A 51 -9.04 14.38 -15.21
CA LEU A 51 -9.70 13.18 -14.69
C LEU A 51 -8.70 12.19 -14.09
N GLY A 52 -7.52 12.04 -14.70
CA GLY A 52 -6.42 11.26 -14.13
C GLY A 52 -6.02 11.77 -12.74
N MET A 53 -5.80 13.08 -12.59
CA MET A 53 -5.46 13.69 -11.31
C MET A 53 -6.58 13.57 -10.26
N ILE A 54 -7.84 13.69 -10.66
CA ILE A 54 -8.99 13.59 -9.74
C ILE A 54 -9.23 12.16 -9.26
N ASN A 55 -9.00 11.17 -10.13
CA ASN A 55 -9.24 9.76 -9.83
C ASN A 55 -8.01 9.03 -9.27
N HIS A 56 -6.81 9.56 -9.47
CA HIS A 56 -5.62 9.15 -8.72
C HIS A 56 -5.90 9.31 -7.23
N ARG A 57 -5.52 8.31 -6.42
CA ARG A 57 -5.89 8.25 -4.99
C ARG A 57 -7.39 8.16 -4.70
N GLY A 58 -8.13 7.67 -5.68
CA GLY A 58 -9.55 7.34 -5.60
C GLY A 58 -9.77 5.93 -5.06
N PHE A 59 -10.45 5.08 -5.84
CA PHE A 59 -10.88 3.75 -5.40
C PHE A 59 -9.69 2.80 -5.10
N THR A 60 -8.56 2.97 -5.78
CA THR A 60 -7.31 2.20 -5.59
C THR A 60 -6.68 2.41 -4.22
N HIS A 61 -7.00 3.54 -3.56
CA HIS A 61 -6.51 3.93 -2.25
C HIS A 61 -7.57 3.76 -1.16
N SER A 62 -8.73 3.19 -1.50
CA SER A 62 -9.81 2.91 -0.56
C SER A 62 -9.43 1.78 0.37
N VAL A 63 -9.63 2.00 1.67
CA VAL A 63 -9.46 0.97 2.70
C VAL A 63 -10.34 -0.25 2.42
N PHE A 64 -11.55 -0.05 1.89
CA PHE A 64 -12.46 -1.15 1.59
C PHE A 64 -11.93 -2.00 0.42
N ILE A 65 -11.51 -1.35 -0.67
CA ILE A 65 -10.98 -2.03 -1.86
C ILE A 65 -9.67 -2.74 -1.53
N LEU A 66 -8.75 -2.07 -0.86
CA LEU A 66 -7.46 -2.64 -0.47
C LEU A 66 -7.60 -3.78 0.53
N THR A 67 -8.59 -3.72 1.44
CA THR A 67 -8.89 -4.83 2.35
C THR A 67 -9.38 -6.07 1.60
N ALA A 68 -10.32 -5.90 0.67
CA ALA A 68 -10.79 -6.98 -0.18
C ALA A 68 -9.65 -7.55 -1.05
N PHE A 69 -8.84 -6.66 -1.64
CA PHE A 69 -7.70 -7.02 -2.47
C PHE A 69 -6.63 -7.79 -1.67
N ALA A 70 -6.32 -7.39 -0.44
CA ALA A 70 -5.44 -8.14 0.45
C ALA A 70 -5.97 -9.56 0.74
N GLY A 71 -7.29 -9.70 0.90
CA GLY A 71 -7.95 -11.00 1.06
C GLY A 71 -7.78 -11.90 -0.17
N ILE A 72 -8.04 -11.34 -1.36
CA ILE A 72 -7.84 -12.04 -2.65
C ILE A 72 -6.37 -12.45 -2.81
N LEU A 73 -5.44 -11.53 -2.59
CA LEU A 73 -4.01 -11.79 -2.71
C LEU A 73 -3.55 -12.88 -1.74
N THR A 74 -4.06 -12.86 -0.50
CA THR A 74 -3.81 -13.91 0.48
C THR A 74 -4.29 -15.26 -0.04
N ALA A 75 -5.53 -15.34 -0.55
CA ALA A 75 -6.09 -16.58 -1.07
C ALA A 75 -5.28 -17.12 -2.26
N VAL A 76 -4.91 -16.25 -3.20
CA VAL A 76 -4.07 -16.58 -4.36
C VAL A 76 -2.70 -17.09 -3.91
N MET A 77 -2.02 -16.37 -3.01
CA MET A 77 -0.70 -16.77 -2.53
C MET A 77 -0.76 -18.09 -1.76
N ARG A 78 -1.78 -18.32 -0.93
CA ARG A 78 -1.98 -19.60 -0.23
C ARG A 78 -2.24 -20.75 -1.19
N ARG A 79 -2.86 -20.49 -2.34
CA ARG A 79 -3.15 -21.50 -3.35
C ARG A 79 -1.94 -21.84 -4.22
N LEU A 80 -1.16 -20.84 -4.62
CA LEU A 80 -0.02 -20.99 -5.54
C LEU A 80 1.28 -21.33 -4.82
N TRP A 81 1.49 -20.75 -3.63
CA TRP A 81 2.71 -20.93 -2.83
C TRP A 81 2.35 -21.26 -1.38
N PRO A 82 1.80 -22.46 -1.12
CA PRO A 82 1.51 -22.88 0.24
C PRO A 82 2.80 -22.95 1.06
N SER A 83 2.80 -22.34 2.24
CA SER A 83 3.88 -22.47 3.23
C SER A 83 3.28 -22.90 4.58
N PRO A 84 3.89 -23.89 5.26
CA PRO A 84 3.49 -24.28 6.61
C PRO A 84 4.03 -23.32 7.69
N ASP A 85 4.99 -22.45 7.35
CA ASP A 85 5.77 -21.68 8.32
C ASP A 85 5.01 -20.47 8.91
N TYR A 86 3.88 -20.10 8.29
CA TYR A 86 3.00 -19.04 8.75
C TYR A 86 1.53 -19.30 8.39
N SER A 87 0.64 -18.79 9.23
CA SER A 87 -0.81 -18.91 9.03
C SER A 87 -1.32 -17.98 7.92
N ALA A 88 -2.48 -18.33 7.34
CA ALA A 88 -3.16 -17.45 6.38
C ALA A 88 -3.52 -16.09 7.00
N ALA A 89 -3.87 -16.05 8.28
CA ALA A 89 -4.15 -14.81 9.00
C ALA A 89 -2.91 -13.91 9.09
N ARG A 90 -1.72 -14.47 9.35
CA ARG A 90 -0.48 -13.69 9.38
C ARG A 90 -0.12 -13.16 7.99
N LEU A 91 -0.30 -13.98 6.94
CA LEU A 91 -0.11 -13.52 5.57
C LEU A 91 -1.06 -12.38 5.22
N PHE A 92 -2.36 -12.55 5.49
CA PHE A 92 -3.36 -11.52 5.29
C PHE A 92 -3.01 -10.23 6.01
N LEU A 93 -2.72 -10.30 7.30
CA LEU A 93 -2.36 -9.12 8.09
C LEU A 93 -1.14 -8.41 7.52
N THR A 94 -0.13 -9.16 7.06
CA THR A 94 1.08 -8.56 6.48
C THR A 94 0.76 -7.84 5.18
N LEU A 95 0.07 -8.50 4.24
CA LEU A 95 -0.30 -7.90 2.95
C LEU A 95 -1.23 -6.70 3.14
N TRP A 96 -2.19 -6.84 4.06
CA TRP A 96 -3.13 -5.79 4.42
C TRP A 96 -2.40 -4.57 4.99
N LEU A 97 -1.46 -4.75 5.93
CA LEU A 97 -0.68 -3.64 6.49
C LEU A 97 0.15 -2.94 5.42
N VAL A 98 0.84 -3.67 4.55
CA VAL A 98 1.63 -3.07 3.46
C VAL A 98 0.73 -2.24 2.54
N LEU A 99 -0.43 -2.77 2.15
CA LEU A 99 -1.36 -2.08 1.25
C LEU A 99 -2.06 -0.89 1.91
N ILE A 100 -2.51 -1.01 3.16
CA ILE A 100 -3.28 0.03 3.86
C ILE A 100 -2.42 1.17 4.37
N THR A 101 -1.16 0.90 4.70
CA THR A 101 -0.26 1.98 5.15
C THR A 101 0.07 2.95 4.01
N HIS A 102 0.07 2.50 2.75
CA HIS A 102 0.26 3.39 1.59
C HIS A 102 -0.70 4.58 1.53
N PRO A 103 -2.04 4.39 1.45
CA PRO A 103 -2.98 5.51 1.41
C PRO A 103 -3.07 6.27 2.73
N ILE A 104 -2.72 5.66 3.87
CA ILE A 104 -2.60 6.37 5.15
C ILE A 104 -1.43 7.36 5.08
N LEU A 105 -0.27 6.94 4.56
CA LEU A 105 0.87 7.82 4.35
C LEU A 105 0.54 8.93 3.33
N ASP A 106 -0.24 8.63 2.30
CA ASP A 106 -0.74 9.65 1.37
C ASP A 106 -1.64 10.68 2.06
N ALA A 107 -2.53 10.24 2.94
CA ALA A 107 -3.41 11.11 3.71
C ALA A 107 -2.65 12.02 4.70
N LEU A 108 -1.41 11.68 5.09
CA LEU A 108 -0.54 12.56 5.88
C LEU A 108 0.01 13.73 5.06
N THR A 109 -0.05 13.67 3.72
CA THR A 109 0.36 14.77 2.85
C THR A 109 -0.78 15.77 2.62
N SER A 110 -0.49 16.86 1.89
CA SER A 110 -1.48 17.86 1.50
C SER A 110 -2.36 17.44 0.31
N TYR A 111 -2.14 16.25 -0.25
CA TYR A 111 -2.88 15.75 -1.41
C TYR A 111 -4.04 14.89 -0.94
N GLY A 112 -5.26 15.27 -1.34
CA GLY A 112 -6.48 14.59 -0.94
C GLY A 112 -6.49 13.11 -1.33
N THR A 113 -6.76 12.22 -0.37
CA THR A 113 -6.86 10.77 -0.57
C THR A 113 -8.23 10.25 -0.17
N GLN A 114 -8.89 9.49 -1.04
CA GLN A 114 -10.28 9.02 -0.84
C GLN A 114 -10.33 7.71 -0.03
N LEU A 115 -9.87 7.75 1.23
CA LEU A 115 -9.72 6.58 2.11
C LEU A 115 -10.96 5.67 2.23
N VAL A 116 -12.16 6.25 2.17
CA VAL A 116 -13.43 5.53 2.36
C VAL A 116 -14.32 5.56 1.12
N TRP A 117 -13.74 5.70 -0.07
CA TRP A 117 -14.47 5.49 -1.33
C TRP A 117 -15.21 4.13 -1.31
N PRO A 118 -16.50 4.03 -1.70
CA PRO A 118 -17.27 4.98 -2.51
C PRO A 118 -18.16 5.94 -1.72
N LEU A 119 -18.02 6.03 -0.40
CA LEU A 119 -18.84 6.94 0.43
C LEU A 119 -18.58 8.43 0.15
N LYS A 120 -17.47 8.73 -0.57
CA LYS A 120 -17.07 10.06 -1.06
C LYS A 120 -17.23 11.21 -0.06
N PRO A 121 -16.75 11.10 1.21
CA PRO A 121 -16.56 12.30 2.03
C PRO A 121 -15.43 13.16 1.44
N ILE A 122 -15.18 14.31 2.08
CA ILE A 122 -14.03 15.15 1.74
C ILE A 122 -12.74 14.30 1.79
N PRO A 123 -11.90 14.31 0.73
CA PRO A 123 -10.65 13.56 0.71
C PRO A 123 -9.74 13.93 1.89
N ALA A 124 -9.13 12.92 2.51
CA ALA A 124 -8.24 13.12 3.66
C ALA A 124 -6.94 13.78 3.20
N SER A 125 -6.55 14.86 3.87
CA SER A 125 -5.32 15.63 3.62
C SER A 125 -4.87 16.32 4.90
N TRP A 126 -4.20 15.56 5.77
CA TRP A 126 -3.80 16.03 7.10
C TRP A 126 -2.59 16.96 7.08
N ALA A 127 -1.84 16.99 5.97
CA ALA A 127 -0.73 17.92 5.74
C ALA A 127 0.30 17.97 6.88
N SER A 128 0.57 16.82 7.52
CA SER A 128 1.55 16.66 8.59
C SER A 128 2.93 16.23 8.10
N LEU A 129 3.02 15.68 6.88
CA LEU A 129 4.27 15.27 6.24
C LEU A 129 4.41 15.89 4.85
N PHE A 130 5.66 16.12 4.43
CA PHE A 130 5.96 16.46 3.04
C PHE A 130 5.79 15.23 2.13
N ILE A 131 5.63 15.46 0.82
CA ILE A 131 5.57 14.36 -0.15
C ILE A 131 6.87 13.56 -0.14
N ILE A 132 7.99 14.29 -0.13
CA ILE A 132 9.36 13.77 -0.01
C ILE A 132 9.87 14.28 1.32
N ASP A 133 10.04 13.37 2.28
CA ASP A 133 10.50 13.71 3.63
C ASP A 133 11.66 12.81 4.06
N PRO A 134 12.91 13.21 3.81
CA PRO A 134 14.08 12.41 4.17
C PRO A 134 14.20 12.13 5.67
N PHE A 135 13.65 13.00 6.54
CA PHE A 135 13.67 12.77 7.99
C PHE A 135 12.72 11.64 8.40
N PHE A 136 11.65 11.43 7.63
CA PHE A 136 10.79 10.27 7.78
C PHE A 136 11.41 9.01 7.15
N THR A 137 12.01 9.12 5.95
CA THR A 137 12.44 7.96 5.16
C THR A 137 13.76 7.34 5.60
N VAL A 138 14.77 8.14 5.95
CA VAL A 138 16.14 7.65 6.26
C VAL A 138 16.23 6.75 7.50
N PRO A 139 15.44 6.96 8.58
CA PRO A 139 15.49 6.10 9.77
C PRO A 139 14.85 4.70 9.61
N LEU A 140 14.13 4.45 8.51
CA LEU A 140 13.43 3.19 8.23
C LEU A 140 14.37 2.11 7.69
#